data_AF-A0A7L0SP69-F1
#
_entry.id   AF-A0A7L0SP69-F1
#
_cell.length_a   1.000
_cell.length_b   1.000
_cell.length_c   1.000
_cell.angle_alpha   90.00
_cell.angle_beta   90.00
_cell.angle_gamma   90.00
#
_symmetry.space_group_name_H-M   'P 1'
#
loop_
_entity.id
_entity.type
_entity.pdbx_description
1 polymer ?
#
loop_
_entity_poly.entity_id
_entity_poly.type
_entity_poly.pdbx_seq_one_letter_code
_entity_poly.pdbx_strand_id
1 'polypeptide(L)'
;SQIEKLKQELIDLKQQAQEEKKKLEDYYAQQIKELEEKFQKKVGEIGQIQLELKLIKDFCREKAAMEKELEDLKESMVISNRRHKEVALRLERRFLEQKERLEEDVEKKQIMVTETVQCEAVLQLNSTGREVFKGNGCLHGAFANQLKETMELQKIKQKLEDDKTLLLQEKEINEGLIQKQILQINRQKAQIGDLQCKVEKLEMALCRMTRESVRETQKTQYQTLIEKQASMVEIKKLQQLLEMKDREMNRVKKLAWNILNERTEVERFFLDALEHVKQEIITSRKHYKKKAQTAYYRKMMQACAGKEEFPKIKTFKSNINSTNSVYRDIEEAEKCYWEKTQFEKVDINELTWEQKERVLRLLFARMNGTNPW
;
A
#
# COMPACT_ATOMS: atom_id res chain seq x y z
N SER A 1 51.34 5.89 -20.90
CA SER A 1 51.44 4.43 -20.67
C SER A 1 50.06 3.82 -20.52
N GLN A 2 49.82 2.58 -20.95
CA GLN A 2 48.53 1.86 -20.78
C GLN A 2 48.12 1.76 -19.29
N ILE A 3 49.12 1.79 -18.40
CA ILE A 3 48.96 1.82 -16.94
C ILE A 3 48.31 3.13 -16.45
N GLU A 4 48.56 4.28 -17.10
CA GLU A 4 47.96 5.56 -16.69
C GLU A 4 46.48 5.63 -17.04
N LYS A 5 46.08 5.07 -18.19
CA LYS A 5 44.65 4.97 -18.56
C LYS A 5 43.87 4.08 -17.58
N LEU A 6 44.42 2.92 -17.24
CA LEU A 6 43.82 2.02 -16.25
C LEU A 6 43.76 2.65 -14.85
N LYS A 7 44.74 3.48 -14.46
CA LYS A 7 44.69 4.24 -13.20
C LYS A 7 43.57 5.28 -13.21
N GLN A 8 43.37 5.97 -14.33
CA GLN A 8 42.30 6.96 -14.46
C GLN A 8 40.92 6.29 -14.43
N GLU A 9 40.73 5.20 -15.19
CA GLU A 9 39.48 4.41 -15.17
C GLU A 9 39.14 3.88 -13.76
N LEU A 10 40.14 3.47 -12.99
CA LEU A 10 39.96 3.00 -11.61
C LEU A 10 39.56 4.14 -10.65
N ILE A 11 40.04 5.37 -10.90
CA ILE A 11 39.63 6.56 -10.15
C ILE A 11 38.19 6.92 -10.48
N ASP A 12 37.83 6.93 -11.77
CA ASP A 12 36.50 7.28 -12.24
C ASP A 12 35.44 6.26 -11.73
N LEU A 13 35.75 4.97 -11.77
CA LEU A 13 34.90 3.90 -11.20
C LEU A 13 34.72 4.05 -9.68
N LYS A 14 35.77 4.44 -8.95
CA LYS A 14 35.67 4.69 -7.50
C LYS A 14 34.81 5.91 -7.20
N GLN A 15 34.93 6.98 -7.99
CA GLN A 15 34.09 8.16 -7.85
C GLN A 15 32.61 7.83 -8.13
N GLN A 16 32.34 7.09 -9.20
CA GLN A 16 30.98 6.67 -9.54
C GLN A 16 30.37 5.79 -8.45
N ALA A 17 31.10 4.78 -7.96
CA ALA A 17 30.62 3.93 -6.86
C ALA A 17 30.36 4.71 -5.57
N GLN A 18 31.17 5.73 -5.28
CA GLN A 18 30.99 6.59 -4.11
C GLN A 18 29.79 7.54 -4.27
N GLU A 19 29.51 7.99 -5.49
CA GLU A 19 28.36 8.83 -5.80
C GLU A 19 27.05 8.02 -5.80
N GLU A 20 27.05 6.79 -6.32
CA GLU A 20 25.94 5.85 -6.19
C GLU A 20 25.67 5.49 -4.72
N LYS A 21 26.73 5.25 -3.94
CA LYS A 21 26.60 5.02 -2.50
C LYS A 21 25.97 6.20 -1.78
N LYS A 22 26.41 7.44 -2.06
CA LYS A 22 25.80 8.65 -1.48
C LYS A 22 24.33 8.80 -1.85
N LYS A 23 23.97 8.61 -3.12
CA LYS A 23 22.57 8.66 -3.56
C LYS A 23 21.70 7.62 -2.83
N LEU A 24 22.25 6.44 -2.60
CA LEU A 24 21.56 5.38 -1.87
C LEU A 24 21.41 5.73 -0.37
N GLU A 25 22.46 6.28 0.25
CA GLU A 25 22.43 6.78 1.63
C GLU A 25 21.39 7.89 1.80
N ASP A 26 21.36 8.87 0.89
CA ASP A 26 20.38 9.97 0.89
C ASP A 26 18.94 9.46 0.73
N TYR A 27 18.73 8.47 -0.16
CA TYR A 27 17.43 7.86 -0.39
C TYR A 27 16.90 7.14 0.87
N TYR A 28 17.76 6.37 1.55
CA TYR A 28 17.36 5.72 2.80
C TYR A 28 17.19 6.71 3.96
N ALA A 29 18.04 7.74 4.05
CA ALA A 29 17.90 8.79 5.05
C ALA A 29 16.56 9.54 4.90
N GLN A 30 16.15 9.84 3.67
CA GLN A 30 14.87 10.46 3.38
C GLN A 30 13.68 9.56 3.75
N GLN A 31 13.74 8.26 3.42
CA GLN A 31 12.70 7.31 3.83
C GLN A 31 12.58 7.15 5.34
N ILE A 32 13.71 7.10 6.05
CA ILE A 32 13.73 7.03 7.53
C ILE A 32 13.05 8.27 8.10
N LYS A 33 13.40 9.46 7.60
CA LYS A 33 12.80 10.72 8.04
C LYS A 33 11.28 10.76 7.81
N GLU A 34 10.81 10.32 6.65
CA GLU A 34 9.37 10.24 6.36
C GLU A 34 8.63 9.26 7.27
N LEU A 35 9.26 8.13 7.60
CA LEU A 35 8.70 7.16 8.54
C LEU A 35 8.67 7.71 9.96
N GLU A 36 9.72 8.41 10.39
CA GLU A 36 9.77 9.09 11.69
C GLU A 36 8.67 10.15 11.81
N GLU A 37 8.47 10.99 10.79
CA GLU A 37 7.40 12.00 10.78
C GLU A 37 6.01 11.36 10.86
N LYS A 38 5.77 10.28 10.09
CA LYS A 38 4.51 9.51 10.17
C LYS A 38 4.32 8.88 11.55
N PHE A 39 5.38 8.35 12.14
CA PHE A 39 5.35 7.75 13.47
C PHE A 39 5.01 8.80 14.54
N GLN A 40 5.68 9.96 14.53
CA GLN A 40 5.39 11.04 15.46
C GLN A 40 3.95 11.55 15.34
N LYS A 41 3.43 11.66 14.11
CA LYS A 41 2.03 12.00 13.89
C LYS A 41 1.09 10.98 14.51
N LYS A 42 1.36 9.68 14.33
CA LYS A 42 0.55 8.58 14.91
C LYS A 42 0.62 8.56 16.43
N VAL A 43 1.78 8.82 17.02
CA VAL A 43 1.94 8.94 18.48
C VAL A 43 1.09 10.10 19.02
N GLY A 44 1.08 11.25 18.33
CA GLY A 44 0.22 12.38 18.68
C GLY A 44 -1.27 12.05 18.62
N GLU A 45 -1.73 11.40 17.54
CA GLU A 45 -3.12 10.94 17.39
C GLU A 45 -3.52 9.96 18.52
N ILE A 46 -2.65 9.00 18.85
CA ILE A 46 -2.90 8.05 19.95
C ILE A 46 -3.00 8.78 21.30
N GLY A 47 -2.15 9.77 21.56
CA GLY A 47 -2.20 10.57 22.77
C GLY A 47 -3.54 11.32 22.93
N GLN A 48 -4.07 11.89 21.85
CA GLN A 48 -5.37 12.56 21.85
C GLN A 48 -6.51 11.58 22.15
N ILE A 49 -6.52 10.41 21.50
CA ILE A 49 -7.53 9.36 21.74
C ILE A 49 -7.50 8.88 23.19
N GLN A 50 -6.31 8.73 23.79
CA GLN A 50 -6.18 8.33 25.19
C GLN A 50 -6.75 9.39 26.15
N LEU A 51 -6.56 10.68 25.87
CA LEU A 51 -7.15 11.77 26.65
C LEU A 51 -8.67 11.77 26.54
N GLU A 52 -9.23 11.65 25.33
CA GLU A 52 -10.67 11.56 25.12
C GLU A 52 -11.28 10.35 25.84
N LEU A 53 -10.62 9.19 25.77
CA LEU A 53 -11.07 7.98 26.44
C LEU A 53 -11.09 8.16 27.97
N LYS A 54 -10.14 8.89 28.53
CA LYS A 54 -10.13 9.24 29.97
C LYS A 54 -11.33 10.13 30.32
N LEU A 55 -11.58 11.17 29.52
CA LEU A 55 -12.72 12.07 29.72
C LEU A 55 -14.06 11.33 29.64
N ILE A 56 -14.22 10.43 28.67
CA ILE A 56 -15.44 9.61 28.54
C ILE A 56 -15.62 8.70 29.76
N LYS A 57 -14.55 8.08 30.25
CA LYS A 57 -14.62 7.24 31.45
C LYS A 57 -15.06 8.03 32.68
N ASP A 58 -14.53 9.22 32.87
CA ASP A 58 -14.87 10.08 34.00
C ASP A 58 -16.32 10.57 33.88
N PHE A 59 -16.75 10.99 32.68
CA PHE A 59 -18.14 11.34 32.40
C PHE A 59 -19.11 10.17 32.68
N CYS A 60 -18.77 8.95 32.27
CA CYS A 60 -19.61 7.78 32.56
C CYS A 60 -19.74 7.50 34.07
N ARG A 61 -18.68 7.74 34.86
CA ARG A 61 -18.73 7.59 36.33
C ARG A 61 -19.62 8.65 36.96
N GLU A 62 -19.46 9.91 36.57
CA GLU A 62 -20.28 11.03 37.06
C GLU A 62 -21.75 10.84 36.70
N LYS A 63 -22.03 10.42 35.46
CA LYS A 63 -23.38 10.11 35.00
C LYS A 63 -24.03 9.03 35.86
N ALA A 64 -23.33 7.93 36.13
CA ALA A 64 -23.84 6.85 36.97
C ALA A 64 -24.11 7.30 38.42
N ALA A 65 -23.27 8.18 38.97
CA ALA A 65 -23.48 8.77 40.30
C ALA A 65 -24.73 9.65 40.33
N MET A 66 -24.90 10.56 39.36
CA MET A 66 -26.10 11.41 39.26
C MET A 66 -27.38 10.60 39.02
N GLU A 67 -27.33 9.56 38.19
CA GLU A 67 -28.48 8.67 37.96
C GLU A 67 -28.91 7.96 39.24
N LYS A 68 -27.94 7.53 40.07
CA LYS A 68 -28.23 6.92 41.37
C LYS A 68 -28.86 7.93 42.34
N GLU A 69 -28.30 9.15 42.45
CA GLU A 69 -28.85 10.21 43.31
C GLU A 69 -30.29 10.58 42.93
N LEU A 70 -30.60 10.63 41.62
CA LEU A 70 -31.95 10.87 41.14
C LEU A 70 -32.93 9.75 41.52
N GLU A 71 -32.49 8.49 41.48
CA GLU A 71 -33.32 7.36 41.86
C GLU A 71 -33.57 7.35 43.37
N ASP A 72 -32.54 7.57 44.18
CA ASP A 72 -32.65 7.68 45.64
C ASP A 72 -33.61 8.83 46.04
N LEU A 73 -33.54 9.97 45.35
CA LEU A 73 -34.46 11.11 45.56
C LEU A 73 -35.91 10.76 45.22
N LYS A 74 -36.14 10.09 44.08
CA LYS A 74 -37.50 9.65 43.69
C LYS A 74 -38.07 8.69 44.72
N GLU A 75 -37.30 7.72 45.18
CA GLU A 75 -37.73 6.76 46.20
C GLU A 75 -38.10 7.49 47.50
N SER A 76 -37.25 8.43 47.94
CA SER A 76 -37.53 9.24 49.14
C SER A 76 -38.83 10.06 49.01
N MET A 77 -39.09 10.63 47.84
CA MET A 77 -40.28 11.42 47.55
C MET A 77 -41.54 10.54 47.60
N VAL A 78 -41.50 9.33 47.01
CA VAL A 78 -42.61 8.37 47.04
C VAL A 78 -42.93 7.96 48.48
N ILE A 79 -41.91 7.64 49.28
CA ILE A 79 -42.07 7.27 50.69
C ILE A 79 -42.67 8.43 51.49
N SER A 80 -42.15 9.65 51.33
CA SER A 80 -42.66 10.84 52.02
C SER A 80 -44.12 11.12 51.65
N ASN A 81 -44.47 11.08 50.37
CA ASN A 81 -45.83 11.31 49.91
C ASN A 81 -46.80 10.25 50.45
N ARG A 82 -46.38 8.98 50.49
CA ARG A 82 -47.15 7.90 51.11
C ARG A 82 -47.40 8.17 52.59
N ARG A 83 -46.36 8.55 53.35
CA ARG A 83 -46.49 8.91 54.78
C ARG A 83 -47.44 10.09 54.98
N HIS A 84 -47.35 11.12 54.16
CA HIS A 84 -48.24 12.28 54.24
C HIS A 84 -49.71 11.90 53.99
N LYS A 85 -49.98 11.06 52.98
CA LYS A 85 -51.33 10.52 52.73
C LYS A 85 -51.87 9.72 53.91
N GLU A 86 -51.04 8.86 54.50
CA GLU A 86 -51.43 8.06 55.67
C GLU A 86 -51.77 8.93 56.89
N VAL A 87 -51.04 10.03 57.11
CA VAL A 87 -51.33 11.00 58.18
C VAL A 87 -52.62 11.76 57.91
N ALA A 88 -52.84 12.23 56.68
CA ALA A 88 -54.07 12.94 56.30
C ALA A 88 -55.32 12.08 56.55
N LEU A 89 -55.31 10.84 56.05
CA LEU A 89 -56.40 9.86 56.25
C LEU A 89 -56.66 9.53 57.73
N ARG A 90 -55.64 9.64 58.58
CA ARG A 90 -55.77 9.43 60.02
C ARG A 90 -56.43 10.63 60.70
N LEU A 91 -56.08 11.84 60.28
CA LEU A 91 -56.67 13.07 60.80
C LEU A 91 -58.13 13.18 60.38
N GLU A 92 -58.45 12.94 59.11
CA GLU A 92 -59.83 12.97 58.59
C GLU A 92 -60.76 12.04 59.37
N ARG A 93 -60.33 10.80 59.64
CA ARG A 93 -61.10 9.86 60.45
C ARG A 93 -61.41 10.39 61.85
N ARG A 94 -60.41 10.95 62.54
CA ARG A 94 -60.61 11.55 63.88
C ARG A 94 -61.57 12.74 63.84
N PHE A 95 -61.51 13.57 62.80
CA PHE A 95 -62.41 14.70 62.64
C PHE A 95 -63.86 14.24 62.44
N LEU A 96 -64.09 13.23 61.61
CA LEU A 96 -65.42 12.68 61.37
C LEU A 96 -66.03 12.07 62.63
N GLU A 97 -65.26 11.25 63.35
CA GLU A 97 -65.72 10.63 64.61
C GLU A 97 -66.10 11.67 65.68
N GLN A 98 -65.36 12.78 65.77
CA GLN A 98 -65.69 13.86 66.72
C GLN A 98 -66.94 14.63 66.30
N LYS A 99 -67.09 14.88 64.99
CA LYS A 99 -68.26 15.58 64.45
C LYS A 99 -69.55 14.80 64.72
N GLU A 100 -69.55 13.50 64.45
CA GLU A 100 -70.69 12.60 64.66
C GLU A 100 -71.15 12.61 66.12
N ARG A 101 -70.22 12.49 67.08
CA ARG A 101 -70.54 12.55 68.52
C ARG A 101 -71.20 13.87 68.93
N LEU A 102 -70.74 14.99 68.40
CA LEU A 102 -71.31 16.31 68.70
C LEU A 102 -72.73 16.46 68.12
N GLU A 103 -72.95 15.95 66.91
CA GLU A 103 -74.26 15.99 66.26
C GLU A 103 -75.29 15.17 67.04
N GLU A 104 -74.94 13.95 67.50
CA GLU A 104 -75.83 13.13 68.33
C GLU A 104 -76.25 13.79 69.65
N ASP A 105 -75.32 14.50 70.32
CA ASP A 105 -75.59 15.18 71.59
C ASP A 105 -76.53 16.38 71.43
N VAL A 106 -76.44 17.08 70.30
CA VAL A 106 -77.36 18.18 69.96
C VAL A 106 -78.76 17.64 69.66
N GLU A 107 -78.85 16.56 68.87
CA GLU A 107 -80.13 15.95 68.49
C GLU A 107 -80.93 15.47 69.70
N LYS A 108 -80.28 14.78 70.66
CA LYS A 108 -80.91 14.32 71.90
C LYS A 108 -81.52 15.46 72.73
N LYS A 109 -80.83 16.61 72.81
CA LYS A 109 -81.32 17.77 73.57
C LYS A 109 -82.51 18.44 72.90
N GLN A 110 -82.53 18.48 71.57
CA GLN A 110 -83.62 19.08 70.82
C GLN A 110 -84.92 18.30 71.01
N ILE A 111 -84.87 16.97 70.90
CA ILE A 111 -86.03 16.08 71.06
C ILE A 111 -86.70 16.30 72.42
N MET A 112 -85.90 16.32 73.50
CA MET A 112 -86.38 16.50 74.87
C MET A 112 -87.14 17.83 75.08
N VAL A 113 -86.66 18.93 74.49
CA VAL A 113 -87.30 20.26 74.64
C VAL A 113 -88.58 20.35 73.80
N THR A 114 -88.62 19.69 72.65
CA THR A 114 -89.82 19.71 71.79
C THR A 114 -90.98 18.92 72.39
N GLU A 115 -90.71 17.79 73.03
CA GLU A 115 -91.76 16.94 73.63
C GLU A 115 -92.43 17.60 74.85
N THR A 116 -91.67 18.32 75.68
CA THR A 116 -92.19 18.99 76.87
C THR A 116 -93.15 20.14 76.53
N VAL A 117 -92.78 21.00 75.58
CA VAL A 117 -93.60 22.15 75.16
C VAL A 117 -94.88 21.71 74.45
N GLN A 118 -94.84 20.62 73.67
CA GLN A 118 -96.00 20.13 72.93
C GLN A 118 -97.04 19.47 73.85
N CYS A 119 -96.60 18.79 74.91
CA CYS A 119 -97.53 18.15 75.86
C CYS A 119 -98.32 19.16 76.70
N GLU A 120 -97.71 20.29 77.08
CA GLU A 120 -98.37 21.33 77.88
C GLU A 120 -99.41 22.15 77.07
N ALA A 121 -99.17 22.37 75.78
CA ALA A 121 -100.06 23.17 74.93
C ALA A 121 -101.37 22.44 74.52
N VAL A 122 -101.36 21.10 74.45
CA VAL A 122 -102.51 20.30 74.00
C VAL A 122 -103.61 20.19 75.08
N LEU A 123 -103.25 20.33 76.36
CA LEU A 123 -104.17 20.14 77.49
C LEU A 123 -105.14 21.33 77.74
N GLN A 124 -104.97 22.49 77.10
CA GLN A 124 -105.76 23.71 77.37
C GLN A 124 -106.85 24.08 76.33
N LEU A 125 -107.18 23.23 75.35
CA LEU A 125 -108.01 23.63 74.18
C LEU A 125 -109.42 22.98 74.12
N ASN A 126 -110.44 23.77 73.77
CA ASN A 126 -111.84 23.37 73.49
C ASN A 126 -112.00 22.64 72.13
N SER A 127 -113.15 21.97 71.87
CA SER A 127 -113.37 21.11 70.68
C SER A 127 -113.14 21.78 69.33
N THR A 128 -113.61 23.01 69.13
CA THR A 128 -113.35 23.81 67.91
C THR A 128 -111.87 24.18 67.77
N GLY A 129 -111.19 24.44 68.89
CA GLY A 129 -109.75 24.65 68.91
C GLY A 129 -108.97 23.41 68.48
N ARG A 130 -109.42 22.21 68.87
CA ARG A 130 -108.81 20.94 68.44
C ARG A 130 -108.95 20.69 66.93
N GLU A 131 -110.06 21.09 66.30
CA GLU A 131 -110.22 20.97 64.84
C GLU A 131 -109.35 21.96 64.07
N VAL A 132 -109.25 23.22 64.52
CA VAL A 132 -108.33 24.20 63.95
C VAL A 132 -106.87 23.76 64.13
N PHE A 133 -106.50 23.16 65.27
CA PHE A 133 -105.18 22.57 65.49
C PHE A 133 -104.89 21.39 64.55
N LYS A 134 -105.87 20.52 64.30
CA LYS A 134 -105.73 19.44 63.30
C LYS A 134 -105.56 20.00 61.88
N GLY A 135 -106.35 21.00 61.49
CA GLY A 135 -106.22 21.67 60.20
C GLY A 135 -104.87 22.37 60.01
N ASN A 136 -104.40 23.08 61.04
CA ASN A 136 -103.05 23.67 61.06
C ASN A 136 -101.96 22.61 61.04
N GLY A 137 -102.14 21.47 61.72
CA GLY A 137 -101.21 20.34 61.65
C GLY A 137 -101.11 19.73 60.26
N CYS A 138 -102.25 19.56 59.57
CA CYS A 138 -102.28 19.10 58.17
C CYS A 138 -101.64 20.09 57.20
N LEU A 139 -101.93 21.39 57.34
CA LEU A 139 -101.29 22.45 56.55
C LEU A 139 -99.79 22.50 56.82
N HIS A 140 -99.36 22.39 58.07
CA HIS A 140 -97.96 22.38 58.44
C HIS A 140 -97.23 21.16 57.85
N GLY A 141 -97.87 19.98 57.83
CA GLY A 141 -97.36 18.80 57.13
C GLY A 141 -97.22 19.00 55.62
N ALA A 142 -98.20 19.65 54.97
CA ALA A 142 -98.11 20.01 53.55
C ALA A 142 -96.98 21.01 53.27
N PHE A 143 -96.84 22.05 54.12
CA PHE A 143 -95.73 23.00 54.03
C PHE A 143 -94.38 22.34 54.27
N ALA A 144 -94.27 21.42 55.23
CA ALA A 144 -93.03 20.68 55.49
C ALA A 144 -92.63 19.80 54.29
N ASN A 145 -93.60 19.15 53.63
CA ASN A 145 -93.36 18.37 52.42
C ASN A 145 -92.88 19.27 51.27
N GLN A 146 -93.54 20.42 51.05
CA GLN A 146 -93.14 21.38 50.02
C GLN A 146 -91.76 21.97 50.30
N LEU A 147 -91.45 22.29 51.56
CA LEU A 147 -90.12 22.74 51.96
C LEU A 147 -89.06 21.66 51.67
N LYS A 148 -89.34 20.41 52.01
CA LYS A 148 -88.44 19.27 51.73
C LYS A 148 -88.19 19.13 50.23
N GLU A 149 -89.22 19.18 49.39
CA GLU A 149 -89.08 19.15 47.93
C GLU A 149 -88.25 20.32 47.40
N THR A 150 -88.48 21.54 47.90
CA THR A 150 -87.67 22.71 47.49
C THR A 150 -86.20 22.58 47.92
N MET A 151 -85.93 22.02 49.11
CA MET A 151 -84.56 21.75 49.56
C MET A 151 -83.87 20.68 48.72
N GLU A 152 -84.57 19.61 48.33
CA GLU A 152 -84.02 18.58 47.45
C GLU A 152 -83.77 19.13 46.03
N LEU A 153 -84.69 19.93 45.49
CA LEU A 153 -84.47 20.65 44.22
C LEU A 153 -83.28 21.60 44.30
N GLN A 154 -83.11 22.32 45.41
CA GLN A 154 -81.96 23.20 45.65
C GLN A 154 -80.64 22.39 45.65
N LYS A 155 -80.62 21.23 46.33
CA LYS A 155 -79.45 20.34 46.34
C LYS A 155 -79.11 19.81 44.96
N ILE A 156 -80.12 19.39 44.18
CA ILE A 156 -79.93 18.90 42.81
C ILE A 156 -79.41 20.03 41.92
N LYS A 157 -79.96 21.23 42.03
CA LYS A 157 -79.48 22.41 41.30
C LYS A 157 -78.01 22.69 41.61
N GLN A 158 -77.62 22.68 42.89
CA GLN A 158 -76.23 22.89 43.29
C GLN A 158 -75.30 21.82 42.69
N LYS A 159 -75.67 20.53 42.79
CA LYS A 159 -74.90 19.44 42.18
C LYS A 159 -74.73 19.61 40.66
N LEU A 160 -75.79 20.00 39.96
CA LEU A 160 -75.73 20.27 38.52
C LEU A 160 -74.83 21.47 38.19
N GLU A 161 -74.83 22.51 39.02
CA GLU A 161 -73.91 23.65 38.88
C GLU A 161 -72.45 23.22 39.11
N ASP A 162 -72.19 22.43 40.15
CA ASP A 162 -70.86 21.89 40.45
C ASP A 162 -70.36 21.00 39.30
N ASP A 163 -71.18 20.04 38.83
CA ASP A 163 -70.86 19.16 37.69
C ASP A 163 -70.58 19.97 36.41
N LYS A 164 -71.36 21.02 36.16
CA LYS A 164 -71.13 21.92 35.01
C LYS A 164 -69.77 22.60 35.11
N THR A 165 -69.35 23.05 36.30
CA THR A 165 -68.02 23.66 36.48
C THR A 165 -66.89 22.66 36.28
N LEU A 166 -67.04 21.42 36.76
CA LEU A 166 -66.05 20.35 36.57
C LEU A 166 -65.91 19.97 35.10
N LEU A 167 -67.03 19.80 34.38
CA LEU A 167 -67.02 19.49 32.95
C LEU A 167 -66.39 20.61 32.11
N LEU A 168 -66.59 21.87 32.49
CA LEU A 168 -65.91 23.00 31.84
C LEU A 168 -64.40 22.94 32.02
N GLN A 169 -63.92 22.68 33.24
CA GLN A 169 -62.48 22.54 33.50
C GLN A 169 -61.88 21.35 32.76
N GLU A 170 -62.55 20.20 32.76
CA GLU A 170 -62.10 19.02 32.02
C GLU A 170 -62.03 19.30 30.51
N LYS A 171 -63.03 20.01 29.96
CA LYS A 171 -63.03 20.43 28.56
C LYS A 171 -61.84 21.33 28.24
N GLU A 172 -61.57 22.35 29.05
CA GLU A 172 -60.43 23.26 28.85
C GLU A 172 -59.08 22.52 28.92
N ILE A 173 -58.92 21.59 29.87
CA ILE A 173 -57.72 20.75 30.00
C ILE A 173 -57.55 19.88 28.75
N ASN A 174 -58.62 19.23 28.30
CA ASN A 174 -58.59 18.36 27.12
C ASN A 174 -58.29 19.14 25.85
N GLU A 175 -58.90 20.31 25.64
CA GLU A 175 -58.60 21.20 24.51
C GLU A 175 -57.13 21.63 24.51
N GLY A 176 -56.59 22.03 25.67
CA GLY A 176 -55.18 22.38 25.82
C GLY A 176 -54.23 21.21 25.54
N LEU A 177 -54.60 19.99 25.93
CA LEU A 177 -53.82 18.78 25.67
C LEU A 177 -53.82 18.40 24.19
N ILE A 178 -54.97 18.49 23.53
CA ILE A 178 -55.12 18.28 22.08
C ILE A 178 -54.26 19.29 21.31
N GLN A 179 -54.31 20.57 21.67
CA GLN A 179 -53.49 21.60 21.02
C GLN A 179 -51.98 21.31 21.16
N LYS A 180 -51.53 20.91 22.35
CA LYS A 180 -50.13 20.51 22.58
C LYS A 180 -49.72 19.31 21.72
N GLN A 181 -50.57 18.29 21.63
CA GLN A 181 -50.32 17.12 20.79
C GLN A 181 -50.24 17.49 19.30
N ILE A 182 -51.14 18.35 18.82
CA ILE A 182 -51.11 18.83 17.43
C ILE A 182 -49.80 19.56 17.14
N LEU A 183 -49.34 20.45 18.02
CA LEU A 183 -48.05 21.14 17.87
C LEU A 183 -46.87 20.17 17.83
N GLN A 184 -46.88 19.15 18.69
CA GLN A 184 -45.85 18.12 18.71
C GLN A 184 -45.83 17.30 17.40
N ILE A 185 -47.00 16.86 16.92
CA ILE A 185 -47.15 16.13 15.65
C ILE A 185 -46.65 16.98 14.48
N ASN A 186 -47.00 18.27 14.44
CA ASN A 186 -46.53 19.17 13.39
C ASN A 186 -45.00 19.33 13.40
N ARG A 187 -44.39 19.44 14.59
CA ARG A 187 -42.92 19.50 14.72
C ARG A 187 -42.26 18.20 14.25
N GLN A 188 -42.80 17.05 14.64
CA GLN A 188 -42.29 15.75 14.19
C GLN A 188 -42.44 15.57 12.67
N LYS A 189 -43.58 15.99 12.10
CA LYS A 189 -43.82 15.93 10.66
C LYS A 189 -42.82 16.79 9.87
N ALA A 190 -42.50 17.99 10.37
CA ALA A 190 -41.46 18.83 9.77
C ALA A 190 -40.09 18.15 9.82
N GLN A 191 -39.70 17.59 10.96
CA GLN A 191 -38.44 16.86 11.11
C GLN A 191 -38.35 15.64 10.19
N ILE A 192 -39.44 14.89 10.03
CA ILE A 192 -39.52 13.76 9.09
C ILE A 192 -39.30 14.25 7.66
N GLY A 193 -39.93 15.36 7.27
CA GLY A 193 -39.73 15.96 5.94
C GLY A 193 -38.28 16.38 5.68
N ASP A 194 -37.63 17.02 6.66
CA ASP A 194 -36.22 17.42 6.56
C ASP A 194 -35.29 16.21 6.41
N LEU A 195 -35.54 15.15 7.19
CA LEU A 195 -34.78 13.90 7.13
C LEU A 195 -35.00 13.18 5.79
N GLN A 196 -36.23 13.12 5.29
CA GLN A 196 -36.55 12.57 3.96
C GLN A 196 -35.80 13.31 2.85
N CYS A 197 -35.83 14.65 2.85
CA CYS A 197 -35.09 15.45 1.88
C CYS A 197 -33.58 15.20 1.96
N LYS A 198 -33.04 14.99 3.16
CA LYS A 198 -31.62 14.65 3.34
C LYS A 198 -31.28 13.26 2.79
N VAL A 199 -32.14 12.27 3.04
CA VAL A 199 -31.98 10.92 2.50
C VAL A 199 -31.99 10.95 0.97
N GLU A 200 -32.96 11.62 0.35
CA GLU A 200 -33.04 11.76 -1.12
C GLU A 200 -31.77 12.39 -1.71
N LYS A 201 -31.24 13.45 -1.07
CA LYS A 201 -29.98 14.08 -1.50
C LYS A 201 -28.78 13.13 -1.42
N LEU A 202 -28.69 12.34 -0.36
CA LEU A 202 -27.63 11.35 -0.18
C LEU A 202 -27.75 10.20 -1.18
N GLU A 203 -28.97 9.71 -1.43
CA GLU A 203 -29.24 8.67 -2.43
C GLU A 203 -28.87 9.15 -3.84
N MET A 204 -29.25 10.39 -4.21
CA MET A 204 -28.86 10.98 -5.50
C MET A 204 -27.34 11.11 -5.64
N ALA A 205 -26.65 11.55 -4.58
CA ALA A 205 -25.20 11.66 -4.58
C ALA A 205 -24.54 10.28 -4.73
N LEU A 206 -25.02 9.27 -4.00
CA LEU A 206 -24.51 7.91 -4.05
C LEU A 206 -24.74 7.28 -5.43
N CYS A 207 -25.95 7.41 -6.00
CA CYS A 207 -26.23 6.97 -7.37
C CYS A 207 -25.32 7.62 -8.40
N ARG A 208 -25.02 8.92 -8.26
CA ARG A 208 -24.08 9.63 -9.14
C ARG A 208 -22.67 9.05 -9.00
N MET A 209 -22.17 8.93 -7.78
CA MET A 209 -20.84 8.38 -7.51
C MET A 209 -20.68 6.95 -8.04
N THR A 210 -21.69 6.09 -7.84
CA THR A 210 -21.66 4.71 -8.36
C THR A 210 -21.65 4.68 -9.88
N ARG A 211 -22.42 5.55 -10.56
CA ARG A 211 -22.40 5.61 -12.04
C ARG A 211 -21.06 6.13 -12.57
N GLU A 212 -20.46 7.10 -11.88
CA GLU A 212 -19.14 7.62 -12.24
C GLU A 212 -18.05 6.58 -12.03
N SER A 213 -18.04 5.85 -10.91
CA SER A 213 -17.05 4.81 -10.66
C SER A 213 -17.15 3.64 -11.64
N VAL A 214 -18.36 3.22 -12.03
CA VAL A 214 -18.56 2.19 -13.05
C VAL A 214 -18.06 2.67 -14.42
N ARG A 215 -18.30 3.94 -14.78
CA ARG A 215 -17.80 4.48 -16.04
C ARG A 215 -16.27 4.59 -16.06
N GLU A 216 -15.67 5.05 -14.96
CA GLU A 216 -14.21 5.19 -14.88
C GLU A 216 -13.50 3.84 -14.89
N THR A 217 -14.07 2.83 -14.21
CA THR A 217 -13.56 1.46 -14.25
C THR A 217 -13.65 0.86 -15.64
N GLN A 218 -14.77 1.03 -16.36
CA GLN A 218 -14.91 0.60 -17.75
C GLN A 218 -13.89 1.29 -18.66
N LYS A 219 -13.75 2.63 -18.56
CA LYS A 219 -12.78 3.40 -19.35
C LYS A 219 -11.35 2.92 -19.10
N THR A 220 -10.98 2.69 -17.84
CA THR A 220 -9.67 2.15 -17.46
C THR A 220 -9.45 0.74 -18.02
N GLN A 221 -10.48 -0.12 -17.98
CA GLN A 221 -10.41 -1.46 -18.57
C GLN A 221 -10.19 -1.41 -20.09
N TYR A 222 -10.91 -0.54 -20.81
CA TYR A 222 -10.69 -0.35 -22.24
C TYR A 222 -9.28 0.18 -22.56
N GLN A 223 -8.81 1.16 -21.79
CA GLN A 223 -7.48 1.73 -21.99
C GLN A 223 -6.37 0.68 -21.75
N THR A 224 -6.45 -0.07 -20.66
CA THR A 224 -5.50 -1.15 -20.35
C THR A 224 -5.50 -2.26 -21.40
N LEU A 225 -6.65 -2.56 -22.01
CA LEU A 225 -6.74 -3.53 -23.10
C LEU A 225 -6.01 -3.03 -24.36
N ILE A 226 -6.20 -1.76 -24.72
CA ILE A 226 -5.54 -1.14 -25.88
C ILE A 226 -4.02 -1.11 -25.68
N GLU A 227 -3.57 -0.68 -24.50
CA GLU A 227 -2.14 -0.64 -24.15
C GLU A 227 -1.52 -2.04 -24.15
N LYS A 228 -2.21 -3.04 -23.59
CA LYS A 228 -1.75 -4.42 -23.64
C LYS A 228 -1.60 -4.92 -25.08
N GLN A 229 -2.56 -4.60 -25.95
CA GLN A 229 -2.49 -4.97 -27.36
C GLN A 229 -1.31 -4.29 -28.06
N ALA A 230 -1.07 -3.00 -27.81
CA ALA A 230 0.07 -2.27 -28.35
C ALA A 230 1.40 -2.88 -27.90
N SER A 231 1.56 -3.13 -26.59
CA SER A 231 2.74 -3.78 -26.01
C SER A 231 2.99 -5.17 -26.60
N MET A 232 1.94 -5.97 -26.84
CA MET A 232 2.10 -7.28 -27.49
C MET A 232 2.64 -7.17 -28.93
N VAL A 233 2.22 -6.17 -29.69
CA VAL A 233 2.72 -5.94 -31.05
C VAL A 233 4.20 -5.53 -31.01
N GLU A 234 4.57 -4.64 -30.09
CA GLU A 234 5.96 -4.21 -29.91
C GLU A 234 6.87 -5.36 -29.48
N ILE A 235 6.45 -6.18 -28.52
CA ILE A 235 7.18 -7.38 -28.10
C ILE A 235 7.43 -8.32 -29.28
N LYS A 236 6.41 -8.58 -30.12
CA LYS A 236 6.57 -9.42 -31.31
C LYS A 236 7.59 -8.83 -32.29
N LYS A 237 7.57 -7.52 -32.51
CA LYS A 237 8.54 -6.83 -33.38
C LYS A 237 9.97 -6.95 -32.83
N LEU A 238 10.15 -6.76 -31.52
CA LEU A 238 11.45 -6.91 -30.86
C LEU A 238 11.97 -8.33 -30.93
N GLN A 239 11.11 -9.33 -30.72
CA GLN A 239 11.47 -10.75 -30.86
C GLN A 239 11.96 -11.08 -32.28
N GLN A 240 11.28 -10.59 -33.32
CA GLN A 240 11.72 -10.77 -34.71
C GLN A 240 13.07 -10.10 -34.99
N LEU A 241 13.28 -8.88 -34.46
CA LEU A 241 14.55 -8.17 -34.60
C LEU A 241 15.70 -8.94 -33.93
N LEU A 242 15.46 -9.45 -32.72
CA LEU A 242 16.44 -10.25 -31.99
C LEU A 242 16.81 -11.52 -32.78
N GLU A 243 15.81 -12.24 -33.31
CA GLU A 243 16.06 -13.44 -34.11
C GLU A 243 16.90 -13.14 -35.37
N MET A 244 16.63 -12.03 -36.06
CA MET A 244 17.44 -11.60 -37.20
C MET A 244 18.89 -11.28 -36.77
N LYS A 245 19.07 -10.61 -35.62
CA LYS A 245 20.41 -10.30 -35.09
C LYS A 245 21.17 -11.54 -34.68
N ASP A 246 20.51 -12.55 -34.11
CA ASP A 246 21.14 -13.84 -33.79
C ASP A 246 21.59 -14.58 -35.06
N ARG A 247 20.79 -14.55 -36.13
CA ARG A 247 21.18 -15.13 -37.42
C ARG A 247 22.41 -14.44 -38.00
N GLU A 248 22.46 -13.12 -37.99
CA GLU A 248 23.63 -12.35 -38.43
C GLU A 248 24.86 -12.62 -37.56
N MET A 249 24.68 -12.67 -36.24
CA MET A 249 25.74 -13.02 -35.30
C MET A 249 26.31 -14.42 -35.61
N ASN A 250 25.46 -15.39 -35.89
CA ASN A 250 25.88 -16.74 -36.27
C ASN A 250 26.61 -16.77 -37.61
N ARG A 251 26.23 -15.93 -38.58
CA ARG A 251 26.97 -15.77 -39.85
C ARG A 251 28.37 -15.20 -39.60
N VAL A 252 28.49 -14.16 -38.78
CA VAL A 252 29.78 -13.56 -38.40
C VAL A 252 30.66 -14.56 -37.67
N LYS A 253 30.11 -15.32 -36.72
CA LYS A 253 30.85 -16.39 -36.02
C LYS A 253 31.39 -17.46 -36.97
N LYS A 254 30.59 -17.91 -37.94
CA LYS A 254 31.03 -18.86 -38.97
C LYS A 254 32.16 -18.29 -39.82
N LEU A 255 32.03 -17.05 -40.26
CA LEU A 255 33.07 -16.39 -41.04
C LEU A 255 34.38 -16.25 -40.25
N ALA A 256 34.30 -15.81 -38.99
CA ALA A 256 35.46 -15.70 -38.11
C ALA A 256 36.13 -17.07 -37.89
N TRP A 257 35.34 -18.13 -37.74
CA TRP A 257 35.84 -19.50 -37.62
C TRP A 257 36.54 -19.97 -38.90
N ASN A 258 35.96 -19.71 -40.08
CA ASN A 258 36.59 -20.02 -41.36
C ASN A 258 37.94 -19.30 -41.53
N ILE A 259 37.99 -17.98 -41.25
CA ILE A 259 39.23 -17.20 -41.33
C ILE A 259 40.30 -17.77 -40.40
N LEU A 260 39.92 -18.17 -39.18
CA LEU A 260 40.84 -18.80 -38.24
C LEU A 260 41.36 -20.15 -38.76
N ASN A 261 40.49 -20.97 -39.34
CA ASN A 261 40.87 -22.25 -39.92
C ASN A 261 41.81 -22.07 -41.12
N GLU A 262 41.48 -21.17 -42.05
CA GLU A 262 42.35 -20.83 -43.19
C GLU A 262 43.71 -20.32 -42.71
N ARG A 263 43.74 -19.44 -41.70
CA ARG A 263 44.99 -18.98 -41.09
C ARG A 263 45.79 -20.14 -40.48
N THR A 264 45.12 -21.05 -39.79
CA THR A 264 45.77 -22.23 -39.18
C THR A 264 46.36 -23.14 -40.24
N GLU A 265 45.68 -23.35 -41.36
CA GLU A 265 46.17 -24.13 -42.50
C GLU A 265 47.40 -23.47 -43.14
N VAL A 266 47.36 -22.16 -43.34
CA VAL A 266 48.48 -21.37 -43.87
C VAL A 266 49.68 -21.42 -42.92
N GLU A 267 49.47 -21.24 -41.62
CA GLU A 267 50.53 -21.35 -40.61
C GLU A 267 51.17 -22.75 -40.62
N ARG A 268 50.37 -23.81 -40.69
CA ARG A 268 50.86 -25.19 -40.80
C ARG A 268 51.70 -25.38 -42.07
N PHE A 269 51.21 -24.92 -43.22
CA PHE A 269 51.95 -24.98 -44.48
C PHE A 269 53.31 -24.29 -44.39
N PHE A 270 53.39 -23.11 -43.76
CA PHE A 270 54.67 -22.41 -43.59
C PHE A 270 55.65 -23.15 -42.68
N LEU A 271 55.17 -23.75 -41.59
CA LEU A 271 56.00 -24.57 -40.72
C LEU A 271 56.54 -25.80 -41.45
N ASP A 272 55.69 -26.48 -42.22
CA ASP A 272 56.08 -27.63 -43.04
C ASP A 272 57.09 -27.23 -44.12
N ALA A 273 56.89 -26.08 -44.78
CA ALA A 273 57.83 -25.55 -45.77
C ALA A 273 59.19 -25.18 -45.16
N LEU A 274 59.20 -24.58 -43.97
CA LEU A 274 60.44 -24.27 -43.24
C LEU A 274 61.20 -25.54 -42.85
N GLU A 275 60.50 -26.57 -42.36
CA GLU A 275 61.13 -27.84 -42.04
C GLU A 275 61.65 -28.53 -43.30
N HIS A 276 60.91 -28.51 -44.41
CA HIS A 276 61.38 -29.03 -45.70
C HIS A 276 62.67 -28.33 -46.17
N VAL A 277 62.69 -26.99 -46.16
CA VAL A 277 63.89 -26.22 -46.55
C VAL A 277 65.07 -26.54 -45.64
N LYS A 278 64.86 -26.67 -44.33
CA LYS A 278 65.91 -27.06 -43.38
C LYS A 278 66.48 -28.44 -43.70
N GLN A 279 65.65 -29.42 -44.07
CA GLN A 279 66.13 -30.75 -44.49
C GLN A 279 66.92 -30.69 -45.82
N GLU A 280 66.48 -29.85 -46.77
CA GLU A 280 67.20 -29.61 -48.02
C GLU A 280 68.54 -28.91 -47.80
N ILE A 281 68.63 -27.95 -46.87
CA ILE A 281 69.89 -27.33 -46.45
C ILE A 281 70.86 -28.38 -45.91
N ILE A 282 70.41 -29.25 -44.99
CA ILE A 282 71.23 -30.32 -44.41
C ILE A 282 71.74 -31.25 -45.53
N THR A 283 70.86 -31.64 -46.46
CA THR A 283 71.18 -32.54 -47.57
C THR A 283 72.14 -31.89 -48.56
N SER A 284 71.89 -30.63 -48.93
CA SER A 284 72.74 -29.81 -49.79
C SER A 284 74.15 -29.66 -49.21
N ARG A 285 74.27 -29.29 -47.94
CA ARG A 285 75.57 -29.18 -47.24
C ARG A 285 76.33 -30.50 -47.24
N LYS A 286 75.64 -31.62 -46.98
CA LYS A 286 76.23 -32.96 -47.03
C LYS A 286 76.71 -33.32 -48.43
N HIS A 287 75.92 -33.02 -49.46
CA HIS A 287 76.27 -33.26 -50.86
C HIS A 287 77.44 -32.39 -51.31
N TYR A 288 77.41 -31.09 -51.02
CA TYR A 288 78.49 -30.15 -51.34
C TYR A 288 79.81 -30.60 -50.71
N LYS A 289 79.79 -30.97 -49.42
CA LYS A 289 80.96 -31.51 -48.74
C LYS A 289 81.54 -32.74 -49.46
N LYS A 290 80.69 -33.70 -49.84
CA LYS A 290 81.12 -34.90 -50.57
C LYS A 290 81.69 -34.56 -51.95
N LYS A 291 81.01 -33.70 -52.72
CA LYS A 291 81.44 -33.29 -54.06
C LYS A 291 82.75 -32.50 -54.03
N ALA A 292 82.88 -31.56 -53.09
CA ALA A 292 84.12 -30.80 -52.88
C ALA A 292 85.28 -31.73 -52.48
N GLN A 293 85.01 -32.75 -51.66
CA GLN A 293 85.99 -33.76 -51.27
C GLN A 293 86.45 -34.60 -52.46
N THR A 294 85.51 -35.11 -53.26
CA THR A 294 85.83 -35.87 -54.48
C THR A 294 86.58 -35.02 -55.50
N ALA A 295 86.16 -33.77 -55.72
CA ALA A 295 86.83 -32.86 -56.66
C ALA A 295 88.26 -32.52 -56.21
N TYR A 296 88.48 -32.28 -54.91
CA TYR A 296 89.80 -32.05 -54.34
C TYR A 296 90.72 -33.25 -54.53
N TYR A 297 90.27 -34.46 -54.16
CA TYR A 297 91.08 -35.66 -54.34
C TYR A 297 91.35 -35.98 -55.81
N ARG A 298 90.37 -35.75 -56.70
CA ARG A 298 90.57 -35.90 -58.15
C ARG A 298 91.68 -34.99 -58.66
N LYS A 299 91.65 -33.69 -58.31
CA LYS A 299 92.71 -32.74 -58.67
C LYS A 299 94.06 -33.14 -58.07
N MET A 300 94.08 -33.61 -56.82
CA MET A 300 95.29 -34.10 -56.18
C MET A 300 95.91 -35.29 -56.93
N MET A 301 95.08 -36.26 -57.36
CA MET A 301 95.52 -37.40 -58.17
C MET A 301 96.01 -36.98 -59.57
N GLN A 302 95.35 -36.01 -60.21
CA GLN A 302 95.78 -35.47 -61.51
C GLN A 302 97.11 -34.70 -61.41
N ALA A 303 97.33 -33.98 -60.32
CA ALA A 303 98.58 -33.31 -60.03
C ALA A 303 99.73 -34.31 -59.75
N CYS A 304 99.47 -35.39 -59.00
CA CYS A 304 100.42 -36.49 -58.82
C CYS A 304 100.82 -37.16 -60.16
N ALA A 305 99.90 -37.18 -61.14
CA ALA A 305 100.15 -37.70 -62.48
C ALA A 305 100.84 -36.68 -63.42
N GLY A 306 101.25 -35.51 -62.93
CA GLY A 306 101.96 -34.47 -63.67
C GLY A 306 101.10 -33.67 -64.67
N LYS A 307 99.77 -33.79 -64.61
CA LYS A 307 98.84 -33.15 -65.56
C LYS A 307 98.37 -31.76 -65.13
N GLU A 308 98.39 -31.45 -63.83
CA GLU A 308 97.94 -30.18 -63.23
C GLU A 308 98.81 -29.81 -62.03
N GLU A 309 98.69 -28.58 -61.52
CA GLU A 309 99.33 -28.15 -60.27
C GLU A 309 98.61 -28.70 -59.02
N PHE A 310 99.35 -28.89 -57.92
CA PHE A 310 98.78 -29.36 -56.66
C PHE A 310 97.76 -28.36 -56.10
N PRO A 311 96.52 -28.78 -55.79
CA PRO A 311 95.52 -27.89 -55.20
C PRO A 311 95.93 -27.44 -53.79
N LYS A 312 95.58 -26.21 -53.42
CA LYS A 312 95.76 -25.69 -52.04
C LYS A 312 95.07 -26.61 -51.03
N ILE A 313 95.74 -26.92 -49.92
CA ILE A 313 95.23 -27.83 -48.87
C ILE A 313 93.84 -27.38 -48.43
N LYS A 314 92.85 -28.24 -48.67
CA LYS A 314 91.46 -28.03 -48.28
C LYS A 314 91.07 -28.95 -47.13
N THR A 315 90.49 -28.39 -46.06
CA THR A 315 90.08 -29.14 -44.88
C THR A 315 88.58 -29.46 -44.92
N PHE A 316 88.24 -30.69 -44.55
CA PHE A 316 86.88 -31.23 -44.55
C PHE A 316 86.35 -31.55 -43.13
N LYS A 317 87.18 -31.28 -42.12
CA LYS A 317 86.82 -31.36 -40.69
C LYS A 317 86.57 -29.94 -40.18
N SER A 318 85.60 -29.80 -39.28
CA SER A 318 85.36 -28.52 -38.61
C SER A 318 86.53 -28.23 -37.66
N ASN A 319 87.43 -27.34 -38.07
CA ASN A 319 88.52 -26.82 -37.24
C ASN A 319 88.59 -25.31 -37.43
N ILE A 320 88.51 -24.58 -36.34
CA ILE A 320 88.42 -23.12 -36.27
C ILE A 320 89.68 -22.45 -36.84
N ASN A 321 90.84 -23.12 -36.77
CA ASN A 321 92.13 -22.56 -37.19
C ASN A 321 92.46 -22.80 -38.67
N SER A 322 91.52 -23.35 -39.46
CA SER A 322 91.79 -23.67 -40.86
C SER A 322 91.41 -22.52 -41.80
N THR A 323 92.41 -21.90 -42.43
CA THR A 323 92.23 -20.85 -43.46
C THR A 323 91.72 -21.36 -44.81
N ASN A 324 91.54 -22.69 -44.98
CA ASN A 324 91.24 -23.50 -46.18
C ASN A 324 90.02 -24.45 -46.07
N SER A 325 88.87 -24.10 -45.46
CA SER A 325 87.83 -25.07 -45.04
C SER A 325 86.55 -25.04 -45.88
N VAL A 326 85.99 -26.22 -46.19
CA VAL A 326 84.65 -26.36 -46.79
C VAL A 326 83.55 -25.72 -45.94
N TYR A 327 83.70 -25.72 -44.61
CA TYR A 327 82.72 -25.11 -43.72
C TYR A 327 82.70 -23.58 -43.87
N ARG A 328 83.85 -22.96 -44.15
CA ARG A 328 83.89 -21.52 -44.43
C ARG A 328 83.23 -21.18 -45.77
N ASP A 329 83.33 -22.03 -46.79
CA ASP A 329 82.58 -21.86 -48.03
C ASP A 329 81.06 -21.88 -47.78
N ILE A 330 80.59 -22.74 -46.86
CA ILE A 330 79.17 -22.83 -46.47
C ILE A 330 78.75 -21.59 -45.67
N GLU A 331 79.58 -21.13 -44.72
CA GLU A 331 79.32 -19.91 -43.95
C GLU A 331 79.36 -18.64 -44.83
N GLU A 332 80.24 -18.59 -45.83
CA GLU A 332 80.27 -17.52 -46.82
C GLU A 332 79.00 -17.54 -47.69
N ALA A 333 78.48 -18.71 -48.04
CA ALA A 333 77.19 -18.85 -48.72
C ALA A 333 76.00 -18.41 -47.85
N GLU A 334 76.07 -18.58 -46.52
CA GLU A 334 75.10 -18.02 -45.57
C GLU A 334 75.23 -16.50 -45.41
N LYS A 335 76.45 -15.94 -45.49
CA LYS A 335 76.74 -14.50 -45.30
C LYS A 335 76.50 -13.65 -46.55
N CYS A 336 76.72 -14.19 -47.75
CA CYS A 336 76.53 -13.47 -49.00
C CYS A 336 75.04 -13.20 -49.26
N TYR A 337 74.60 -11.99 -48.87
CA TYR A 337 73.69 -11.08 -49.59
C TYR A 337 72.79 -10.29 -48.64
N TRP A 338 73.26 -9.11 -48.21
CA TRP A 338 72.42 -7.92 -47.92
C TRP A 338 73.18 -6.59 -48.15
N GLU A 339 74.51 -6.61 -48.31
CA GLU A 339 75.26 -5.34 -48.34
C GLU A 339 75.13 -4.54 -49.65
N LYS A 340 74.71 -5.15 -50.76
CA LYS A 340 74.49 -4.43 -52.03
C LYS A 340 73.51 -5.21 -52.92
N THR A 341 72.26 -4.74 -53.07
CA THR A 341 71.56 -4.52 -54.37
C THR A 341 70.16 -3.92 -54.16
N GLN A 342 69.77 -2.97 -55.02
CA GLN A 342 68.35 -2.75 -55.35
C GLN A 342 67.85 -4.02 -56.04
N PHE A 343 66.81 -4.67 -55.51
CA PHE A 343 66.30 -5.90 -56.12
C PHE A 343 65.48 -5.57 -57.38
N GLU A 344 66.05 -5.91 -58.54
CA GLU A 344 65.28 -6.26 -59.74
C GLU A 344 64.52 -7.59 -59.47
N LYS A 345 63.60 -8.02 -60.34
CA LYS A 345 62.81 -9.26 -60.15
C LYS A 345 63.73 -10.50 -60.07
N VAL A 346 64.11 -10.92 -58.87
CA VAL A 346 64.85 -12.18 -58.62
C VAL A 346 63.87 -13.35 -58.67
N ASP A 347 64.17 -14.37 -59.48
CA ASP A 347 63.39 -15.62 -59.52
C ASP A 347 63.74 -16.52 -58.31
N ILE A 348 62.72 -17.14 -57.71
CA ILE A 348 62.86 -18.05 -56.55
C ILE A 348 63.74 -19.25 -56.91
N ASN A 349 63.75 -19.67 -58.18
CA ASN A 349 64.55 -20.79 -58.64
C ASN A 349 66.07 -20.53 -58.55
N GLU A 350 66.49 -19.27 -58.58
CA GLU A 350 67.90 -18.88 -58.58
C GLU A 350 68.48 -18.80 -57.15
N LEU A 351 67.63 -18.89 -56.12
CA LEU A 351 68.02 -18.78 -54.72
C LEU A 351 68.61 -20.10 -54.18
N THR A 352 69.64 -19.99 -53.35
CA THR A 352 70.14 -21.10 -52.52
C THR A 352 69.08 -21.50 -51.48
N TRP A 353 69.20 -22.71 -50.94
CA TRP A 353 68.26 -23.17 -49.91
C TRP A 353 68.31 -22.30 -48.64
N GLU A 354 69.49 -21.84 -48.25
CA GLU A 354 69.69 -20.88 -47.16
C GLU A 354 68.97 -19.54 -47.41
N GLN A 355 68.99 -19.05 -48.65
CA GLN A 355 68.27 -17.83 -49.03
C GLN A 355 66.75 -18.04 -49.02
N LYS A 356 66.28 -19.20 -49.52
CA LYS A 356 64.85 -19.57 -49.47
C LYS A 356 64.34 -19.64 -48.03
N GLU A 357 65.12 -20.18 -47.10
CA GLU A 357 64.76 -20.23 -45.67
C GLU A 357 64.55 -18.82 -45.10
N ARG A 358 65.48 -17.89 -45.39
CA ARG A 358 65.40 -16.52 -44.89
C ARG A 358 64.22 -15.75 -45.47
N VAL A 359 63.92 -15.95 -46.76
CA VAL A 359 62.71 -15.39 -47.40
C VAL A 359 61.44 -15.94 -46.76
N LEU A 360 61.36 -17.26 -46.50
CA LEU A 360 60.21 -17.88 -45.83
C LEU A 360 60.02 -17.36 -44.40
N ARG A 361 61.10 -17.22 -43.62
CA ARG A 361 61.05 -16.64 -42.27
C ARG A 361 60.57 -15.19 -42.30
N LEU A 362 61.05 -14.39 -43.25
CA LEU A 362 60.62 -12.99 -43.41
C LEU A 362 59.15 -12.89 -43.83
N LEU A 363 58.71 -13.75 -44.74
CA LEU A 363 57.32 -13.82 -45.17
C LEU A 363 56.39 -14.22 -44.02
N PHE A 364 56.77 -15.23 -43.24
CA PHE A 364 56.02 -15.67 -42.06
C PHE A 364 55.96 -14.58 -40.98
N ALA A 365 57.06 -13.87 -40.73
CA ALA A 365 57.11 -12.74 -39.80
C ALA A 365 56.21 -11.58 -40.27
N ARG A 366 56.26 -11.25 -41.57
CA ARG A 366 55.40 -10.22 -42.17
C ARG A 366 53.91 -10.59 -42.11
N MET A 367 53.56 -11.85 -42.34
CA MET A 367 52.18 -12.33 -42.24
C MET A 367 51.64 -12.30 -40.81
N ASN A 368 52.49 -12.55 -39.82
CA ASN A 368 52.12 -12.51 -38.41
C ASN A 368 52.19 -11.12 -37.77
N GLY A 369 52.53 -10.08 -38.55
CA GLY A 369 52.66 -8.71 -38.05
C GLY A 369 53.84 -8.50 -37.10
N THR A 370 54.71 -9.49 -36.93
CA THR A 370 55.97 -9.38 -36.21
C THR A 370 57.03 -8.86 -37.18
N ASN A 371 57.18 -7.54 -37.27
CA ASN A 371 58.33 -6.96 -37.96
C ASN A 371 59.62 -7.38 -37.24
N PRO A 372 60.60 -8.03 -37.91
CA PRO A 372 61.91 -8.29 -37.33
C PRO A 372 62.87 -7.12 -37.57
N TRP A 373 62.37 -5.88 -37.47
CA TRP A 373 63.16 -4.64 -37.56
C TRP A 373 63.06 -3.87 -36.26
#